data_AF-A0AA87M382-F1
#
_entry.id   AF-A0AA87M382-F1
#
_cell.length_a   1.000
_cell.length_b   1.000
_cell.length_c   1.000
_cell.angle_alpha   90.00
_cell.angle_beta   90.00
_cell.angle_gamma   90.00
#
_symmetry.space_group_name_H-M   'P 1'
#
loop_
_entity.id
_entity.type
_entity.pdbx_description
1 polymer ?
#
loop_
_entity_poly.entity_id
_entity_poly.type
_entity_poly.pdbx_seq_one_letter_code
_entity_poly.pdbx_strand_id
1 'polypeptide(L)'
;MDESEAGEAAIIAMIRSETEAWLQRDFEAVASHWVQSPQTRRMDSFVSLGIRVDEGWDAIAARLKTIVERFPEKHLFSERVRWEKVNVIVAGNMAWVTYDEIGTNANGDLKRMLKILHRVDGIWKISCMVMMESAVEQANSPLIEVDADRRILWSNRLAQERIRDHQGLAVAAGCLRAQRREHDPALRDAVRLAFRELQGQTRLRLSPKQAWAVALGEDAAGIPMHCWVLLLEDGKALVSFDDAETVARRIDGAREIYGLSPAQVKLARLIVDGHDLAEAAGLLAVSVNTLRTQLQRIFDKTGVRSQAALVRSLLSVNAPNK
;
A
#
# COMPACT_ATOMS: atom_id res chain seq x y z
N MET A 1 -12.61 -34.23 -25.11
CA MET A 1 -12.05 -33.77 -23.84
C MET A 1 -10.65 -33.33 -24.19
N ASP A 2 -10.48 -32.03 -24.34
CA ASP A 2 -9.40 -31.41 -25.10
C ASP A 2 -8.07 -31.54 -24.34
N GLU A 3 -6.94 -31.83 -25.02
CA GLU A 3 -5.62 -31.96 -24.35
C GLU A 3 -5.26 -30.70 -23.55
N SER A 4 -5.82 -29.54 -23.93
CA SER A 4 -5.72 -28.26 -23.22
C SER A 4 -6.40 -28.26 -21.85
N GLU A 5 -7.61 -28.84 -21.73
CA GLU A 5 -8.35 -28.88 -20.45
C GLU A 5 -7.66 -29.81 -19.44
N ALA A 6 -7.10 -30.92 -19.92
CA ALA A 6 -6.32 -31.84 -19.10
C ALA A 6 -5.00 -31.20 -18.62
N GLY A 7 -4.35 -30.39 -19.48
CA GLY A 7 -3.16 -29.63 -19.14
C GLY A 7 -3.42 -28.57 -18.08
N GLU A 8 -4.52 -27.83 -18.21
CA GLU A 8 -4.94 -26.80 -17.24
C GLU A 8 -5.22 -27.40 -15.85
N ALA A 9 -6.01 -28.47 -15.78
CA ALA A 9 -6.33 -29.13 -14.52
C ALA A 9 -5.07 -29.67 -13.80
N ALA A 10 -4.11 -30.23 -14.56
CA ALA A 10 -2.85 -30.72 -14.02
C ALA A 10 -1.99 -29.57 -13.44
N ILE A 11 -1.97 -28.41 -14.10
CA ILE A 11 -1.25 -27.22 -13.63
C ILE A 11 -1.86 -26.68 -12.34
N ILE A 12 -3.20 -26.54 -12.29
CA ILE A 12 -3.91 -26.07 -11.10
C ILE A 12 -3.64 -27.02 -9.91
N ALA A 13 -3.71 -28.33 -10.14
CA ALA A 13 -3.42 -29.33 -9.11
C ALA A 13 -1.97 -29.25 -8.60
N MET A 14 -1.00 -29.05 -9.50
CA MET A 14 0.41 -28.90 -9.13
C MET A 14 0.64 -27.63 -8.29
N ILE A 15 0.10 -26.48 -8.71
CA ILE A 15 0.21 -25.23 -7.95
C ILE A 15 -0.41 -25.40 -6.57
N ARG A 16 -1.53 -26.12 -6.48
CA ARG A 16 -2.21 -26.36 -5.20
C ARG A 16 -1.34 -27.22 -4.28
N SER A 17 -0.73 -28.27 -4.82
CA SER A 17 0.20 -29.12 -4.06
C SER A 17 1.42 -28.34 -3.56
N GLU A 18 1.97 -27.42 -4.37
CA GLU A 18 3.07 -26.55 -3.95
C GLU A 18 2.66 -25.59 -2.83
N THR A 19 1.50 -24.93 -2.95
CA THR A 19 0.99 -24.05 -1.90
C THR A 19 0.68 -24.82 -0.61
N GLU A 20 0.10 -26.02 -0.71
CA GLU A 20 -0.15 -26.89 0.45
C GLU A 20 1.16 -27.32 1.13
N ALA A 21 2.18 -27.73 0.36
CA ALA A 21 3.50 -28.05 0.89
C ALA A 21 4.13 -26.86 1.63
N TRP A 22 3.99 -25.65 1.08
CA TRP A 22 4.45 -24.42 1.72
C TRP A 22 3.73 -24.13 3.05
N LEU A 23 2.41 -24.30 3.10
CA LEU A 23 1.60 -24.12 4.31
C LEU A 23 1.88 -25.19 5.37
N GLN A 24 2.27 -26.40 4.95
CA GLN A 24 2.69 -27.49 5.83
C GLN A 24 4.16 -27.41 6.27
N ARG A 25 4.90 -26.40 5.77
CA ARG A 25 6.33 -26.19 6.04
C ARG A 25 7.20 -27.36 5.59
N ASP A 26 6.78 -28.07 4.55
CA ASP A 26 7.54 -29.16 3.95
C ASP A 26 8.45 -28.62 2.84
N PHE A 27 9.69 -28.31 3.21
CA PHE A 27 10.67 -27.78 2.26
C PHE A 27 10.95 -28.75 1.10
N GLU A 28 11.05 -30.06 1.36
CA GLU A 28 11.38 -31.04 0.33
C GLU A 28 10.24 -31.18 -0.68
N ALA A 29 8.99 -31.20 -0.19
CA ALA A 29 7.82 -31.18 -1.06
C ALA A 29 7.76 -29.88 -1.87
N VAL A 30 8.01 -28.71 -1.29
CA VAL A 30 8.11 -27.45 -2.06
C VAL A 30 9.22 -27.55 -3.11
N ALA A 31 10.42 -27.99 -2.73
CA ALA A 31 11.57 -28.12 -3.62
C ALA A 31 11.32 -29.03 -4.83
N SER A 32 10.51 -30.06 -4.67
CA SER A 32 10.18 -30.99 -5.76
C SER A 32 9.36 -30.34 -6.89
N HIS A 33 8.60 -29.29 -6.58
CA HIS A 33 7.76 -28.55 -7.52
C HIS A 33 8.53 -27.47 -8.29
N TRP A 34 9.78 -27.19 -7.94
CA TRP A 34 10.58 -26.14 -8.57
C TRP A 34 11.65 -26.72 -9.50
N VAL A 35 11.96 -25.96 -10.56
CA VAL A 35 13.10 -26.25 -11.43
C VAL A 35 14.38 -25.92 -10.66
N GLN A 36 15.26 -26.91 -10.50
CA GLN A 36 16.54 -26.75 -9.80
C GLN A 36 17.61 -26.25 -10.79
N SER A 37 17.50 -24.99 -11.19
CA SER A 37 18.37 -24.36 -12.20
C SER A 37 18.85 -22.98 -11.76
N PRO A 38 20.04 -22.54 -12.21
CA PRO A 38 20.50 -21.15 -12.06
C PRO A 38 19.58 -20.13 -12.74
N GLN A 39 18.78 -20.56 -13.72
CA GLN A 39 17.83 -19.71 -14.43
C GLN A 39 16.52 -19.50 -13.68
N THR A 40 16.28 -20.26 -12.61
CA THR A 40 15.07 -20.13 -11.78
C THR A 40 15.04 -18.74 -11.14
N ARG A 41 13.87 -18.12 -11.08
CA ARG A 41 13.69 -16.79 -10.51
C ARG A 41 12.53 -16.76 -9.53
N ARG A 42 12.73 -16.06 -8.41
CA ARG A 42 11.65 -15.70 -7.50
C ARG A 42 11.70 -14.20 -7.27
N MET A 43 10.60 -13.52 -7.59
CA MET A 43 10.46 -12.09 -7.44
C MET A 43 9.30 -11.81 -6.50
N ASP A 44 9.57 -11.13 -5.41
CA ASP A 44 8.55 -10.75 -4.45
C ASP A 44 8.51 -9.22 -4.36
N SER A 45 7.33 -8.64 -4.53
CA SER A 45 7.06 -7.22 -4.26
C SER A 45 6.21 -7.12 -3.01
N PHE A 46 6.82 -6.58 -1.95
CA PHE A 46 6.14 -6.29 -0.69
C PHE A 46 5.94 -4.79 -0.56
N VAL A 47 4.79 -4.38 -0.03
CA VAL A 47 4.50 -2.94 0.07
C VAL A 47 5.38 -2.25 1.11
N SER A 48 5.74 -2.97 2.18
CA SER A 48 6.56 -2.45 3.29
C SER A 48 8.06 -2.70 3.13
N LEU A 49 8.46 -3.71 2.35
CA LEU A 49 9.85 -4.19 2.26
C LEU A 49 10.46 -4.02 0.86
N GLY A 50 9.69 -3.51 -0.12
CA GLY A 50 10.16 -3.28 -1.48
C GLY A 50 10.23 -4.55 -2.33
N ILE A 51 11.02 -4.49 -3.40
CA ILE A 51 11.21 -5.59 -4.35
C ILE A 51 12.42 -6.43 -3.94
N ARG A 52 12.24 -7.74 -3.92
CA ARG A 52 13.32 -8.71 -3.79
C ARG A 52 13.34 -9.65 -4.98
N VAL A 53 14.53 -9.92 -5.50
CA VAL A 53 14.76 -10.86 -6.58
C VAL A 53 15.79 -11.88 -6.11
N ASP A 54 15.39 -13.15 -6.05
CA ASP A 54 16.29 -14.27 -5.81
C ASP A 54 16.63 -14.92 -7.16
N GLU A 55 17.92 -15.01 -7.46
CA GLU A 55 18.45 -15.53 -8.71
C GLU A 55 19.04 -16.93 -8.53
N GLY A 56 18.41 -17.91 -9.17
CA GLY A 56 18.83 -19.32 -9.13
C GLY A 56 18.21 -20.09 -7.98
N TRP A 57 18.11 -21.41 -8.16
CA TRP A 57 17.50 -22.30 -7.18
C TRP A 57 18.20 -22.28 -5.81
N ASP A 58 19.53 -22.20 -5.76
CA ASP A 58 20.27 -22.25 -4.48
C ASP A 58 19.90 -21.08 -3.55
N ALA A 59 19.78 -19.87 -4.10
CA ALA A 59 19.37 -18.68 -3.35
C ALA A 59 17.92 -18.81 -2.85
N ILE A 60 17.03 -19.31 -3.71
CA ILE A 60 15.62 -19.56 -3.37
C ILE A 60 15.54 -20.62 -2.26
N ALA A 61 16.21 -21.75 -2.44
CA ALA A 61 16.21 -22.87 -1.50
C ALA A 61 16.72 -22.47 -0.11
N ALA A 62 17.86 -21.75 -0.04
CA ALA A 62 18.41 -21.26 1.21
C ALA A 62 17.38 -20.40 1.98
N ARG A 63 16.69 -19.51 1.28
CA ARG A 63 15.65 -18.65 1.86
C ARG A 63 14.43 -19.45 2.33
N LEU A 64 13.90 -20.35 1.51
CA LEU A 64 12.74 -21.17 1.88
C LEU A 64 13.04 -22.00 3.12
N LYS A 65 14.25 -22.57 3.23
CA LYS A 65 14.71 -23.26 4.45
C LYS A 65 14.70 -22.36 5.67
N THR A 66 15.30 -21.16 5.58
CA THR A 66 15.30 -20.20 6.69
C THR A 66 13.89 -19.84 7.15
N ILE A 67 12.93 -19.68 6.22
CA ILE A 67 11.54 -19.35 6.56
C ILE A 67 10.86 -20.52 7.27
N VAL A 68 11.04 -21.75 6.77
CA VAL A 68 10.49 -22.98 7.37
C VAL A 68 11.04 -23.20 8.77
N GLU A 69 12.34 -23.01 8.98
CA GLU A 69 13.00 -23.14 10.29
C GLU A 69 12.55 -22.06 11.28
N ARG A 70 12.41 -20.81 10.81
CA ARG A 70 12.06 -19.66 11.66
C ARG A 70 10.58 -19.61 12.02
N PHE A 71 9.70 -20.14 11.18
CA PHE A 71 8.25 -20.09 11.33
C PHE A 71 7.63 -21.49 11.15
N PRO A 72 7.71 -22.36 12.17
CA PRO A 72 7.32 -23.78 12.06
C PRO A 72 5.80 -24.02 12.09
N GLU A 73 4.99 -22.98 12.31
CA GLU A 73 3.53 -23.12 12.34
C GLU A 73 2.96 -23.58 10.99
N LYS A 74 2.11 -24.60 11.06
CA LYS A 74 1.44 -25.23 9.91
C LYS A 74 0.01 -24.72 9.79
N HIS A 75 -0.47 -24.63 8.56
CA HIS A 75 -1.81 -24.13 8.27
C HIS A 75 -2.51 -25.00 7.23
N LEU A 76 -3.85 -25.11 7.35
CA LEU A 76 -4.66 -25.75 6.32
C LEU A 76 -4.93 -24.78 5.18
N PHE A 77 -4.89 -25.29 3.94
CA PHE A 77 -5.16 -24.50 2.74
C PHE A 77 -6.54 -23.84 2.80
N SER A 78 -7.59 -24.61 3.13
CA SER A 78 -8.97 -24.14 3.21
C SER A 78 -9.22 -23.09 4.29
N GLU A 79 -8.35 -23.01 5.30
CA GLU A 79 -8.46 -22.04 6.39
C GLU A 79 -7.70 -20.75 6.13
N ARG A 80 -6.77 -20.74 5.16
CA ARG A 80 -5.83 -19.62 4.95
C ARG A 80 -5.82 -19.03 3.55
N VAL A 81 -6.24 -19.77 2.54
CA VAL A 81 -6.04 -19.38 1.14
C VAL A 81 -7.29 -19.62 0.32
N ARG A 82 -7.74 -18.58 -0.38
CA ARG A 82 -8.73 -18.64 -1.44
C ARG A 82 -8.14 -18.09 -2.73
N TRP A 83 -8.38 -18.77 -3.84
CA TRP A 83 -7.96 -18.28 -5.16
C TRP A 83 -9.12 -17.69 -5.93
N GLU A 84 -8.89 -16.54 -6.55
CA GLU A 84 -9.81 -15.90 -7.48
C GLU A 84 -9.09 -15.54 -8.79
N LYS A 85 -9.88 -15.30 -9.86
CA LYS A 85 -9.38 -14.89 -11.20
C LYS A 85 -8.25 -15.76 -11.73
N VAL A 86 -8.35 -17.07 -11.51
CA VAL A 86 -7.37 -18.04 -12.04
C VAL A 86 -7.44 -18.03 -13.56
N ASN A 87 -6.31 -17.79 -14.19
CA ASN A 87 -6.14 -17.86 -15.63
C ASN A 87 -4.88 -18.67 -15.94
N VAL A 88 -5.04 -19.72 -16.74
CA VAL A 88 -3.98 -20.65 -17.12
C VAL A 88 -3.83 -20.63 -18.63
N ILE A 89 -2.60 -20.51 -19.10
CA ILE A 89 -2.30 -20.59 -20.53
C ILE A 89 -1.17 -21.61 -20.72
N VAL A 90 -1.43 -22.59 -21.58
CA VAL A 90 -0.51 -23.69 -21.88
C VAL A 90 -0.04 -23.57 -23.33
N ALA A 91 1.27 -23.63 -23.54
CA ALA A 91 1.91 -23.58 -24.84
C ALA A 91 3.04 -24.61 -24.91
N GLY A 92 2.72 -25.82 -25.38
CA GLY A 92 3.66 -26.93 -25.50
C GLY A 92 4.21 -27.36 -24.13
N ASN A 93 5.53 -27.22 -23.94
CA ASN A 93 6.22 -27.58 -22.70
C ASN A 93 6.36 -26.40 -21.72
N MET A 94 5.70 -25.28 -21.99
CA MET A 94 5.63 -24.13 -21.09
C MET A 94 4.18 -23.80 -20.77
N ALA A 95 3.97 -23.26 -19.58
CA ALA A 95 2.70 -22.67 -19.20
C ALA A 95 2.95 -21.44 -18.33
N TRP A 96 1.98 -20.54 -18.29
CA TRP A 96 1.93 -19.55 -17.23
C TRP A 96 0.54 -19.51 -16.62
N VAL A 97 0.52 -19.11 -15.37
CA VAL A 97 -0.69 -19.03 -14.56
C VAL A 97 -0.69 -17.72 -13.81
N THR A 98 -1.84 -17.06 -13.78
CA THR A 98 -2.09 -15.88 -12.95
C THR A 98 -3.28 -16.11 -12.06
N TYR A 99 -3.20 -15.72 -10.80
CA TYR A 99 -4.33 -15.81 -9.86
C TYR A 99 -4.17 -14.80 -8.72
N ASP A 100 -5.30 -14.42 -8.13
CA ASP A 100 -5.37 -13.64 -6.90
C ASP A 100 -5.43 -14.62 -5.71
N GLU A 101 -4.42 -14.60 -4.85
CA GLU A 101 -4.37 -15.35 -3.59
C GLU A 101 -4.85 -14.46 -2.43
N ILE A 102 -5.96 -14.84 -1.80
CA ILE A 102 -6.60 -14.07 -0.72
C ILE A 102 -6.43 -14.82 0.60
N GLY A 103 -5.78 -14.16 1.56
CA GLY A 103 -5.69 -14.60 2.94
C GLY A 103 -7.04 -14.51 3.65
N THR A 104 -7.53 -15.61 4.20
CA THR A 104 -8.85 -15.68 4.89
C THR A 104 -8.87 -15.12 6.32
N ASN A 105 -7.74 -14.60 6.82
CA ASN A 105 -7.71 -13.89 8.11
C ASN A 105 -8.22 -12.45 7.95
N ALA A 106 -8.69 -11.85 9.06
CA ALA A 106 -9.43 -10.57 9.13
C ALA A 106 -8.80 -9.32 8.46
N ASN A 107 -7.57 -9.43 7.94
CA ASN A 107 -6.82 -8.35 7.30
C ASN A 107 -6.79 -8.43 5.76
N GLY A 108 -7.36 -9.47 5.12
CA GLY A 108 -7.52 -9.51 3.66
C GLY A 108 -6.19 -9.39 2.90
N ASP A 109 -5.24 -10.29 3.16
CA ASP A 109 -3.98 -10.32 2.42
C ASP A 109 -4.25 -10.73 0.96
N LEU A 110 -4.41 -9.76 0.06
CA LEU A 110 -4.49 -10.01 -1.38
C LEU A 110 -3.08 -10.04 -1.99
N LYS A 111 -2.71 -11.16 -2.59
CA LYS A 111 -1.46 -11.32 -3.34
C LYS A 111 -1.78 -11.68 -4.78
N ARG A 112 -1.19 -10.95 -5.73
CA ARG A 112 -1.29 -11.28 -7.16
C ARG A 112 -0.12 -12.18 -7.51
N MET A 113 -0.43 -13.35 -8.04
CA MET A 113 0.54 -14.40 -8.33
C MET A 113 0.67 -14.58 -9.83
N LEU A 114 1.92 -14.63 -10.32
CA LEU A 114 2.27 -15.10 -11.66
C LEU A 114 3.28 -16.23 -11.49
N LYS A 115 2.99 -17.41 -12.00
CA LYS A 115 3.96 -18.51 -12.07
C LYS A 115 4.18 -18.89 -13.53
N ILE A 116 5.44 -19.08 -13.92
CA ILE A 116 5.83 -19.67 -15.21
C ILE A 116 6.30 -21.09 -14.91
N LEU A 117 5.76 -22.04 -15.66
CA LEU A 117 5.97 -23.45 -15.49
C LEU A 117 6.62 -24.04 -16.73
N HIS A 118 7.53 -24.98 -16.51
CA HIS A 118 8.18 -25.75 -17.55
C HIS A 118 7.95 -27.22 -17.29
N ARG A 119 7.71 -27.98 -18.36
CA ARG A 119 7.60 -29.43 -18.28
C ARG A 119 8.99 -30.06 -18.35
N VAL A 120 9.44 -30.64 -17.25
CA VAL A 120 10.73 -31.35 -17.13
C VAL A 120 10.44 -32.81 -16.85
N ASP A 121 10.92 -33.70 -17.72
CA ASP A 121 10.68 -35.15 -17.63
C ASP A 121 9.20 -35.53 -17.50
N GLY A 122 8.34 -34.80 -18.23
CA GLY A 122 6.89 -35.03 -18.22
C GLY A 122 6.14 -34.38 -17.05
N ILE A 123 6.84 -33.81 -16.07
CA ILE A 123 6.28 -33.20 -14.86
C ILE A 123 6.36 -31.67 -14.95
N TRP A 124 5.27 -30.98 -14.58
CA TRP A 124 5.26 -29.52 -14.50
C TRP A 124 6.03 -29.04 -13.28
N LYS A 125 6.97 -28.11 -13.49
CA LYS A 125 7.76 -27.47 -12.43
C LYS A 125 7.80 -25.96 -12.60
N ILE A 126 7.86 -25.24 -11.50
CA ILE A 126 7.93 -23.77 -11.46
C ILE A 126 9.34 -23.33 -11.82
N SER A 127 9.49 -22.53 -12.88
CA SER A 127 10.76 -21.91 -13.26
C SER A 127 10.83 -20.44 -12.81
N CYS A 128 9.69 -19.74 -12.80
CA CYS A 128 9.61 -18.37 -12.33
C CYS A 128 8.35 -18.19 -11.47
N MET A 129 8.50 -17.46 -10.37
CA MET A 129 7.39 -17.03 -9.54
C MET A 129 7.52 -15.54 -9.27
N VAL A 130 6.45 -14.81 -9.54
CA VAL A 130 6.29 -13.41 -9.15
C VAL A 130 5.11 -13.32 -8.20
N MET A 131 5.33 -12.74 -7.04
CA MET A 131 4.29 -12.43 -6.07
C MET A 131 4.29 -10.93 -5.84
N MET A 132 3.11 -10.32 -5.91
CA MET A 132 2.92 -8.90 -5.62
C MET A 132 1.87 -8.76 -4.53
N GLU A 133 2.27 -8.24 -3.38
CA GLU A 133 1.37 -7.92 -2.30
C GLU A 133 0.53 -6.69 -2.66
N SER A 134 -0.79 -6.82 -2.59
CA SER A 134 -1.72 -5.70 -2.74
C SER A 134 -2.08 -5.16 -1.37
N ALA A 135 -1.43 -4.07 -0.96
CA ALA A 135 -1.65 -3.43 0.35
C ALA A 135 -2.96 -2.64 0.49
N VAL A 136 -3.85 -2.68 -0.49
CA VAL A 136 -5.05 -1.84 -0.42
C VAL A 136 -6.01 -2.33 0.68
N GLU A 137 -6.04 -3.64 0.96
CA GLU A 137 -6.88 -4.22 2.05
C GLU A 137 -6.20 -4.20 3.43
N GLN A 138 -4.86 -4.29 3.49
CA GLN A 138 -4.08 -4.29 4.73
C GLN A 138 -3.68 -2.89 5.24
N ALA A 139 -4.05 -1.82 4.54
CA ALA A 139 -3.74 -0.48 5.01
C ALA A 139 -4.43 -0.24 6.36
N ASN A 140 -3.64 0.10 7.40
CA ASN A 140 -4.14 0.57 8.69
C ASN A 140 -4.86 1.95 8.61
N SER A 141 -5.13 2.41 7.39
CA SER A 141 -5.83 3.65 7.10
C SER A 141 -7.02 3.40 6.16
N PRO A 142 -8.08 4.21 6.29
CA PRO A 142 -9.18 4.28 5.32
C PRO A 142 -8.70 4.51 3.89
N LEU A 143 -9.06 3.61 2.97
CA LEU A 143 -8.76 3.72 1.54
C LEU A 143 -10.03 3.61 0.68
N ILE A 144 -10.18 4.53 -0.28
CA ILE A 144 -11.27 4.57 -1.26
C ILE A 144 -10.68 4.65 -2.66
N GLU A 145 -10.97 3.68 -3.52
CA GLU A 145 -10.65 3.72 -4.96
C GLU A 145 -11.69 4.52 -5.71
N VAL A 146 -11.23 5.44 -6.56
CA VAL A 146 -12.10 6.34 -7.34
C VAL A 146 -11.72 6.40 -8.81
N ASP A 147 -12.70 6.64 -9.68
CA ASP A 147 -12.47 6.97 -11.09
C ASP A 147 -12.16 8.47 -11.30
N ALA A 148 -11.96 8.87 -12.56
CA ALA A 148 -11.65 10.26 -12.94
C ALA A 148 -12.78 11.26 -12.61
N ASP A 149 -14.01 10.77 -12.45
CA ASP A 149 -15.18 11.54 -12.04
C ASP A 149 -15.45 11.46 -10.53
N ARG A 150 -14.54 10.83 -9.77
CA ARG A 150 -14.62 10.55 -8.33
C ARG A 150 -15.71 9.55 -7.94
N ARG A 151 -16.22 8.74 -8.86
CA ARG A 151 -17.11 7.63 -8.51
C ARG A 151 -16.32 6.60 -7.71
N ILE A 152 -16.89 6.16 -6.61
CA ILE A 152 -16.28 5.15 -5.76
C ILE A 152 -16.39 3.80 -6.48
N LEU A 153 -15.24 3.24 -6.83
CA LEU A 153 -15.14 1.91 -7.44
C LEU A 153 -15.04 0.83 -6.36
N TRP A 154 -14.34 1.16 -5.27
CA TRP A 154 -14.09 0.26 -4.17
C TRP A 154 -13.70 1.04 -2.90
N SER A 155 -13.89 0.46 -1.72
CA SER A 155 -13.44 1.04 -0.44
C SER A 155 -13.20 -0.05 0.59
N ASN A 156 -12.11 0.07 1.36
CA ASN A 156 -11.81 -0.89 2.44
C ASN A 156 -12.78 -0.75 3.63
N ARG A 157 -12.79 -1.74 4.53
CA ARG A 157 -13.69 -1.76 5.70
C ARG A 157 -13.54 -0.51 6.57
N LEU A 158 -12.30 -0.08 6.84
CA LEU A 158 -12.01 1.13 7.63
C LEU A 158 -12.60 2.39 6.98
N ALA A 159 -12.53 2.52 5.66
CA ALA A 159 -13.16 3.62 4.95
C ALA A 159 -14.68 3.56 5.03
N GLN A 160 -15.29 2.38 4.85
CA GLN A 160 -16.74 2.24 4.94
C GLN A 160 -17.30 2.59 6.32
N GLU A 161 -16.55 2.28 7.38
CA GLU A 161 -16.91 2.60 8.77
C GLU A 161 -16.72 4.10 9.04
N ARG A 162 -15.54 4.65 8.76
CA ARG A 162 -15.20 6.03 9.14
C ARG A 162 -15.82 7.10 8.25
N ILE A 163 -16.06 6.82 6.96
CA ILE A 163 -16.60 7.82 6.03
C ILE A 163 -18.02 8.29 6.38
N ARG A 164 -18.78 7.47 7.12
CA ARG A 164 -20.18 7.77 7.48
C ARG A 164 -20.30 8.98 8.40
N ASP A 165 -19.36 9.11 9.34
CA ASP A 165 -19.35 10.15 10.36
C ASP A 165 -18.24 11.18 10.14
N HIS A 166 -17.56 11.12 8.98
CA HIS A 166 -16.41 11.97 8.68
C HIS A 166 -16.84 13.42 8.40
N GLN A 167 -16.27 14.38 9.13
CA GLN A 167 -16.70 15.79 9.03
C GLN A 167 -16.16 16.53 7.78
N GLY A 168 -15.16 15.95 7.10
CA GLY A 168 -14.51 16.55 5.93
C GLY A 168 -14.86 15.91 4.58
N LEU A 169 -15.42 14.71 4.56
CA LEU A 169 -15.66 13.91 3.34
C LEU A 169 -17.07 13.35 3.38
N ALA A 170 -17.70 13.26 2.21
CA ALA A 170 -19.04 12.75 2.04
C ALA A 170 -19.14 11.86 0.80
N VAL A 171 -20.08 10.93 0.83
CA VAL A 171 -20.48 10.17 -0.36
C VAL A 171 -21.82 10.69 -0.83
N ALA A 172 -21.85 11.25 -2.05
CA ALA A 172 -23.06 11.79 -2.66
C ALA A 172 -23.27 11.17 -4.05
N ALA A 173 -24.40 10.47 -4.23
CA ALA A 173 -24.73 9.76 -5.47
C ALA A 173 -23.61 8.82 -5.97
N GLY A 174 -22.95 8.12 -5.04
CA GLY A 174 -21.84 7.20 -5.35
C GLY A 174 -20.50 7.88 -5.68
N CYS A 175 -20.42 9.21 -5.61
CA CYS A 175 -19.18 9.96 -5.76
C CYS A 175 -18.61 10.41 -4.42
N LEU A 176 -17.28 10.38 -4.29
CA LEU A 176 -16.56 10.97 -3.17
C LEU A 176 -16.49 12.50 -3.33
N ARG A 177 -16.89 13.22 -2.29
CA ARG A 177 -16.90 14.69 -2.24
C ARG A 177 -16.33 15.21 -0.93
N ALA A 178 -15.88 16.45 -0.93
CA ALA A 178 -15.64 17.14 0.34
C ALA A 178 -16.98 17.54 0.95
N GLN A 179 -17.12 17.41 2.27
CA GLN A 179 -18.34 17.81 2.99
C GLN A 179 -18.61 19.31 2.83
N ARG A 180 -17.53 20.12 2.82
CA ARG A 180 -17.59 21.57 2.59
C ARG A 180 -17.38 21.90 1.12
N ARG A 181 -18.31 22.67 0.55
CA ARG A 181 -18.29 23.06 -0.88
C ARG A 181 -17.03 23.81 -1.30
N GLU A 182 -16.42 24.55 -0.38
CA GLU A 182 -15.18 25.30 -0.63
C GLU A 182 -13.96 24.41 -0.88
N HIS A 183 -13.95 23.18 -0.35
CA HIS A 183 -12.84 22.23 -0.47
C HIS A 183 -13.07 21.17 -1.57
N ASP A 184 -14.30 21.00 -2.07
CA ASP A 184 -14.62 20.02 -3.13
C ASP A 184 -13.84 20.25 -4.43
N PRO A 185 -13.61 21.50 -4.90
CA PRO A 185 -12.77 21.76 -6.07
C PRO A 185 -11.35 21.23 -5.90
N ALA A 186 -10.74 21.40 -4.72
CA ALA A 186 -9.38 20.94 -4.45
C ALA A 186 -9.27 19.41 -4.53
N LEU A 187 -10.25 18.69 -3.97
CA LEU A 187 -10.31 17.22 -4.08
C LEU A 187 -10.48 16.78 -5.54
N ARG A 188 -11.40 17.41 -6.28
CA ARG A 188 -11.61 17.13 -7.70
C ARG A 188 -10.35 17.36 -8.53
N ASP A 189 -9.68 18.47 -8.30
CA ASP A 189 -8.53 18.85 -9.09
C ASP A 189 -7.32 17.95 -8.77
N ALA A 190 -7.17 17.50 -7.51
CA ALA A 190 -6.18 16.49 -7.13
C ALA A 190 -6.42 15.13 -7.80
N VAL A 191 -7.66 14.63 -7.81
CA VAL A 191 -8.02 13.38 -8.52
C VAL A 191 -7.76 13.52 -10.03
N ARG A 192 -8.17 14.63 -10.64
CA ARG A 192 -7.91 14.89 -12.07
C ARG A 192 -6.43 15.02 -12.39
N LEU A 193 -5.64 15.56 -11.46
CA LEU A 193 -4.19 15.62 -11.63
C LEU A 193 -3.60 14.21 -11.61
N ALA A 194 -4.00 13.36 -10.67
CA ALA A 194 -3.59 11.95 -10.64
C ALA A 194 -3.86 11.23 -11.97
N PHE A 195 -5.06 11.38 -12.54
CA PHE A 195 -5.40 10.79 -13.84
C PHE A 195 -4.68 11.41 -15.03
N ARG A 196 -4.38 12.72 -15.00
CA ARG A 196 -3.56 13.36 -16.04
C ARG A 196 -2.12 12.86 -16.03
N GLU A 197 -1.54 12.70 -14.84
CA GLU A 197 -0.21 12.13 -14.68
C GLU A 197 -0.17 10.69 -15.22
N LEU A 198 -1.20 9.87 -14.95
CA LEU A 198 -1.33 8.54 -15.56
C LEU A 198 -1.31 8.57 -17.09
N GLN A 199 -2.04 9.51 -17.71
CA GLN A 199 -2.07 9.62 -19.17
C GLN A 199 -0.75 10.14 -19.75
N GLY A 200 0.04 10.87 -18.96
CA GLY A 200 1.37 11.36 -19.34
C GLY A 200 2.51 10.36 -19.11
N GLN A 201 2.26 9.26 -18.38
CA GLN A 201 3.27 8.25 -18.08
C GLN A 201 3.66 7.46 -19.34
N THR A 202 4.88 7.72 -19.83
CA THR A 202 5.57 6.85 -20.78
C THR A 202 6.15 5.65 -20.03
N ARG A 203 6.00 4.42 -20.56
CA ARG A 203 6.31 3.08 -19.97
C ARG A 203 7.61 2.91 -19.17
N LEU A 204 8.52 3.88 -19.14
CA LEU A 204 9.84 3.81 -18.51
C LEU A 204 10.07 4.84 -17.38
N ARG A 205 9.08 5.66 -17.01
CA ARG A 205 9.15 6.51 -15.80
C ARG A 205 8.20 5.97 -14.73
N LEU A 206 8.67 4.98 -13.97
CA LEU A 206 8.09 4.64 -12.68
C LEU A 206 8.44 5.79 -11.71
N SER A 207 7.60 6.81 -11.63
CA SER A 207 7.71 7.80 -10.57
C SER A 207 7.18 7.19 -9.26
N PRO A 208 7.83 7.47 -8.11
CA PRO A 208 7.38 6.95 -6.82
C PRO A 208 5.92 7.35 -6.56
N LYS A 209 5.17 6.51 -5.82
CA LYS A 209 3.79 6.77 -5.34
C LYS A 209 3.57 8.26 -5.14
N GLN A 210 2.90 8.90 -6.08
CA GLN A 210 2.62 10.33 -6.00
C GLN A 210 1.40 10.52 -5.10
N ALA A 211 1.53 11.41 -4.13
CA ALA A 211 0.56 11.57 -3.08
C ALA A 211 0.27 13.05 -2.84
N TRP A 212 -0.87 13.53 -3.34
CA TRP A 212 -1.30 14.92 -3.21
C TRP A 212 -2.14 15.10 -1.95
N ALA A 213 -1.67 15.95 -1.05
CA ALA A 213 -2.43 16.33 0.14
C ALA A 213 -3.53 17.33 -0.21
N VAL A 214 -4.75 17.04 0.22
CA VAL A 214 -5.93 17.90 0.05
C VAL A 214 -6.42 18.28 1.44
N ALA A 215 -6.50 19.57 1.70
CA ALA A 215 -7.10 20.09 2.93
C ALA A 215 -8.63 20.03 2.84
N LEU A 216 -9.26 19.52 3.89
CA LEU A 216 -10.71 19.33 4.01
C LEU A 216 -11.37 20.31 4.99
N GLY A 217 -10.60 21.27 5.50
CA GLY A 217 -11.04 22.25 6.50
C GLY A 217 -10.65 21.83 7.90
N GLU A 218 -11.38 22.32 8.88
CA GLU A 218 -11.19 22.01 10.30
C GLU A 218 -12.41 21.25 10.83
N ASP A 219 -12.23 20.29 11.74
CA ASP A 219 -13.34 19.60 12.40
C ASP A 219 -14.04 20.50 13.45
N ALA A 220 -15.04 19.97 14.15
CA ALA A 220 -15.76 20.68 15.20
C ALA A 220 -14.89 21.12 16.39
N ALA A 221 -13.72 20.51 16.57
CA ALA A 221 -12.73 20.86 17.58
C ALA A 221 -11.65 21.83 17.03
N GLY A 222 -11.75 22.27 15.77
CA GLY A 222 -10.77 23.15 15.12
C GLY A 222 -9.56 22.42 14.56
N ILE A 223 -9.60 21.09 14.47
CA ILE A 223 -8.48 20.25 14.03
C ILE A 223 -8.43 20.20 12.50
N PRO A 224 -7.31 20.57 11.86
CA PRO A 224 -7.20 20.54 10.41
C PRO A 224 -7.30 19.14 9.81
N MET A 225 -8.35 18.87 9.04
CA MET A 225 -8.59 17.61 8.36
C MET A 225 -7.93 17.57 6.97
N HIS A 226 -7.39 16.42 6.61
CA HIS A 226 -6.71 16.21 5.34
C HIS A 226 -7.00 14.82 4.75
N CYS A 227 -6.98 14.73 3.44
CA CYS A 227 -6.89 13.46 2.73
C CYS A 227 -5.76 13.48 1.71
N TRP A 228 -5.31 12.31 1.29
CA TRP A 228 -4.30 12.14 0.26
C TRP A 228 -4.88 11.42 -0.92
N VAL A 229 -4.74 12.02 -2.10
CA VAL A 229 -4.96 11.32 -3.36
C VAL A 229 -3.65 10.62 -3.72
N LEU A 230 -3.68 9.30 -3.75
CA LEU A 230 -2.55 8.43 -4.07
C LEU A 230 -2.71 7.89 -5.48
N LEU A 231 -1.65 7.97 -6.27
CA LEU A 231 -1.57 7.28 -7.54
C LEU A 231 -0.76 6.00 -7.43
N LEU A 232 -1.39 4.88 -7.75
CA LEU A 232 -0.74 3.58 -7.80
C LEU A 232 -0.17 3.28 -9.18
N GLU A 233 0.87 2.44 -9.20
CA GLU A 233 1.56 2.01 -10.42
C GLU A 233 0.66 1.23 -11.39
N ASP A 234 -0.42 0.62 -10.89
CA ASP A 234 -1.40 -0.13 -11.70
C ASP A 234 -2.50 0.77 -12.30
N GLY A 235 -2.34 2.09 -12.26
CA GLY A 235 -3.27 3.02 -12.91
C GLY A 235 -4.45 3.45 -12.04
N LYS A 236 -4.43 3.13 -10.75
CA LYS A 236 -5.52 3.42 -9.82
C LYS A 236 -5.32 4.72 -9.06
N ALA A 237 -6.40 5.46 -8.87
CA ALA A 237 -6.46 6.59 -7.94
C ALA A 237 -7.12 6.13 -6.64
N LEU A 238 -6.39 6.23 -5.53
CA LEU A 238 -6.91 5.98 -4.18
C LEU A 238 -7.00 7.29 -3.41
N VAL A 239 -7.96 7.38 -2.50
CA VAL A 239 -8.05 8.44 -1.51
C VAL A 239 -7.86 7.84 -0.13
N SER A 240 -6.81 8.27 0.56
CA SER A 240 -6.51 7.94 1.95
C SER A 240 -6.90 9.10 2.87
N PHE A 241 -7.50 8.81 4.03
CA PHE A 241 -7.82 9.80 5.06
C PHE A 241 -7.64 9.18 6.45
N ASP A 242 -7.55 10.00 7.50
CA ASP A 242 -7.26 9.56 8.88
C ASP A 242 -6.04 8.63 9.02
N ASP A 243 -5.02 8.87 8.19
CA ASP A 243 -3.81 8.05 8.11
C ASP A 243 -2.70 8.63 9.00
N ALA A 244 -2.77 8.30 10.29
CA ALA A 244 -1.82 8.77 11.30
C ALA A 244 -0.36 8.36 10.98
N GLU A 245 -0.15 7.22 10.34
CA GLU A 245 1.19 6.75 9.97
C GLU A 245 1.77 7.59 8.82
N THR A 246 0.96 7.87 7.79
CA THR A 246 1.34 8.78 6.72
C THR A 246 1.60 10.19 7.25
N VAL A 247 0.78 10.69 8.18
CA VAL A 247 1.02 11.97 8.88
C VAL A 247 2.40 11.97 9.55
N ALA A 248 2.69 10.96 10.38
CA ALA A 248 3.97 10.86 11.08
C ALA A 248 5.16 10.83 10.10
N ARG A 249 5.06 10.02 9.04
CA ARG A 249 6.11 9.90 8.01
C ARG A 249 6.38 11.22 7.28
N ARG A 250 5.32 11.98 6.97
CA ARG A 250 5.44 13.29 6.31
C ARG A 250 6.04 14.34 7.23
N ILE A 251 5.67 14.35 8.51
CA ILE A 251 6.29 15.24 9.50
C ILE A 251 7.79 14.92 9.65
N ASP A 252 8.17 13.64 9.66
CA ASP A 252 9.57 13.22 9.74
C ASP A 252 10.36 13.58 8.47
N GLY A 253 9.74 13.48 7.28
CA GLY A 253 10.31 13.99 6.04
C GLY A 253 10.46 15.52 6.05
N ALA A 254 9.45 16.24 6.55
CA ALA A 254 9.48 17.70 6.68
C ALA A 254 10.57 18.17 7.65
N ARG A 255 10.91 17.37 8.67
CA ARG A 255 12.07 17.63 9.54
C ARG A 255 13.36 17.71 8.75
N GLU A 256 13.59 16.76 7.84
CA GLU A 256 14.80 16.69 7.02
C GLU A 256 14.83 17.84 5.99
N ILE A 257 13.71 18.16 5.35
CA ILE A 257 13.63 19.21 4.32
C ILE A 257 13.74 20.62 4.90
N TYR A 258 12.99 20.92 5.96
CA TYR A 258 12.94 22.27 6.55
C TYR A 258 13.94 22.46 7.70
N GLY A 259 14.76 21.44 8.00
CA GLY A 259 15.74 21.50 9.09
C GLY A 259 15.11 21.76 10.46
N LEU A 260 13.99 21.11 10.76
CA LEU A 260 13.28 21.29 12.04
C LEU A 260 14.04 20.60 13.18
N SER A 261 14.09 21.24 14.34
CA SER A 261 14.69 20.63 15.54
C SER A 261 13.76 19.58 16.16
N PRO A 262 14.27 18.66 17.01
CA PRO A 262 13.43 17.67 17.68
C PRO A 262 12.28 18.30 18.49
N ALA A 263 12.51 19.45 19.13
CA ALA A 263 11.46 20.19 19.86
C ALA A 263 10.41 20.78 18.90
N GLN A 264 10.85 21.30 17.75
CA GLN A 264 9.94 21.82 16.71
C GLN A 264 9.08 20.73 16.10
N VAL A 265 9.62 19.52 15.91
CA VAL A 265 8.86 18.36 15.43
C VAL A 265 7.81 17.92 16.43
N LYS A 266 8.13 17.90 17.73
CA LYS A 266 7.14 17.60 18.77
C LYS A 266 5.98 18.60 18.77
N LEU A 267 6.29 19.90 18.67
CA LEU A 267 5.26 20.94 18.54
C LEU A 267 4.45 20.78 17.25
N ALA A 268 5.12 20.50 16.13
CA ALA A 268 4.46 20.30 14.83
C ALA A 268 3.49 19.11 14.85
N ARG A 269 3.85 18.00 15.51
CA ARG A 269 2.96 16.84 15.70
C ARG A 269 1.71 17.23 16.47
N LEU A 270 1.86 17.88 17.63
CA LEU A 270 0.73 18.34 18.44
C LEU A 270 -0.19 19.29 17.68
N ILE A 271 0.38 20.19 16.86
CA ILE A 271 -0.38 21.11 16.01
C ILE A 271 -1.15 20.37 14.91
N VAL A 272 -0.56 19.33 14.31
CA VAL A 272 -1.22 18.50 13.29
C VAL A 272 -2.32 17.64 13.92
N ASP A 273 -2.07 17.15 15.13
CA ASP A 273 -3.04 16.39 15.94
C ASP A 273 -4.17 17.27 16.48
N GLY A 274 -4.10 18.59 16.26
CA GLY A 274 -5.18 19.53 16.56
C GLY A 274 -5.13 20.19 17.93
N HIS A 275 -4.05 19.98 18.70
CA HIS A 275 -3.89 20.65 19.98
C HIS A 275 -3.69 22.14 19.82
N ASP A 276 -4.35 22.92 20.70
CA ASP A 276 -4.08 24.34 20.80
C ASP A 276 -2.72 24.60 21.49
N LEU A 277 -2.24 25.85 21.42
CA LEU A 277 -0.94 26.22 22.00
C LEU A 277 -0.89 26.10 23.53
N ALA A 278 -2.03 26.15 24.22
CA ALA A 278 -2.12 26.05 25.67
C ALA A 278 -2.08 24.57 26.12
N GLU A 279 -2.81 23.71 25.44
CA GLU A 279 -2.79 22.26 25.60
C GLU A 279 -1.40 21.70 25.27
N ALA A 280 -0.83 22.11 24.14
CA ALA A 280 0.53 21.71 23.75
C ALA A 280 1.57 22.17 24.78
N ALA A 281 1.38 23.34 25.41
CA ALA A 281 2.26 23.85 26.47
C ALA A 281 2.18 22.97 27.72
N GLY A 282 0.96 22.54 28.09
CA GLY A 282 0.73 21.59 29.17
C GLY A 282 1.38 20.23 28.90
N LEU A 283 1.19 19.68 27.70
CA LEU A 283 1.74 18.37 27.30
C LEU A 283 3.27 18.36 27.22
N LEU A 284 3.87 19.48 26.80
CA LEU A 284 5.33 19.63 26.70
C LEU A 284 5.97 20.18 27.97
N ALA A 285 5.19 20.48 29.02
CA ALA A 285 5.63 21.08 30.28
C ALA A 285 6.49 22.34 30.09
N VAL A 286 6.09 23.22 29.16
CA VAL A 286 6.76 24.51 28.87
C VAL A 286 5.77 25.66 28.90
N SER A 287 6.26 26.90 28.93
CA SER A 287 5.37 28.07 28.86
C SER A 287 4.77 28.25 27.45
N VAL A 288 3.54 28.77 27.38
CA VAL A 288 2.89 29.14 26.11
C VAL A 288 3.74 30.14 25.31
N ASN A 289 4.46 31.04 25.98
CA ASN A 289 5.38 31.99 25.33
C ASN A 289 6.57 31.29 24.66
N THR A 290 7.09 30.24 25.29
CA THR A 290 8.13 29.38 24.72
C THR A 290 7.61 28.70 23.45
N LEU A 291 6.40 28.15 23.48
CA LEU A 291 5.79 27.53 22.28
C LEU A 291 5.49 28.54 21.18
N ARG A 292 5.00 29.74 21.52
CA ARG A 292 4.77 30.80 20.54
C ARG A 292 6.06 31.18 19.82
N THR A 293 7.17 31.27 20.56
CA THR A 293 8.50 31.52 19.98
C THR A 293 8.98 30.36 19.11
N GLN A 294 8.74 29.12 19.53
CA GLN A 294 9.08 27.93 18.72
C GLN A 294 8.25 27.87 17.44
N LEU A 295 6.95 28.17 17.51
CA LEU A 295 6.04 28.21 16.36
C LEU A 295 6.46 29.30 15.36
N GLN A 296 6.82 30.49 15.83
CA GLN A 296 7.34 31.54 14.95
C GLN A 296 8.59 31.08 14.20
N ARG A 297 9.53 30.41 14.89
CA ARG A 297 10.72 29.84 14.23
C ARG A 297 10.38 28.74 13.23
N ILE A 298 9.28 28.02 13.42
CA ILE A 298 8.80 27.05 12.43
C ILE A 298 8.26 27.78 11.21
N PHE A 299 7.47 28.85 11.39
CA PHE A 299 7.00 29.70 10.30
C PHE A 299 8.16 30.29 9.49
N ASP A 300 9.21 30.78 10.16
CA ASP A 300 10.39 31.34 9.49
C ASP A 300 11.12 30.28 8.66
N LYS A 301 11.22 29.03 9.14
CA LYS A 301 11.86 27.91 8.43
C LYS A 301 11.04 27.33 7.29
N THR A 302 9.71 27.35 7.41
CA THR A 302 8.79 26.76 6.43
C THR A 302 8.23 27.78 5.44
N GLY A 303 8.43 29.08 5.68
CA GLY A 303 7.97 30.17 4.83
C GLY A 303 6.46 30.44 4.90
N VAL A 304 5.74 29.79 5.81
CA VAL A 304 4.28 29.92 5.95
C VAL A 304 3.90 30.92 7.05
N ARG A 305 2.69 31.46 7.00
CA ARG A 305 2.22 32.51 7.92
C ARG A 305 0.99 32.14 8.75
N SER A 306 0.50 30.91 8.64
CA SER A 306 -0.64 30.43 9.44
C SER A 306 -0.46 28.96 9.84
N GLN A 307 -1.11 28.56 10.92
CA GLN A 307 -1.10 27.17 11.40
C GLN A 307 -1.66 26.21 10.35
N ALA A 308 -2.77 26.57 9.69
CA ALA A 308 -3.33 25.79 8.60
C ALA A 308 -2.37 25.66 7.39
N ALA A 309 -1.63 26.72 7.05
CA ALA A 309 -0.62 26.66 5.99
C ALA A 309 0.60 25.81 6.40
N LEU A 310 0.98 25.86 7.67
CA LEU A 310 2.04 25.01 8.23
C LEU A 310 1.65 23.54 8.15
N VAL A 311 0.47 23.17 8.63
CA VAL A 311 -0.02 21.78 8.58
C VAL A 311 -0.02 21.29 7.13
N ARG A 312 -0.58 22.08 6.20
CA ARG A 312 -0.55 21.76 4.77
C ARG A 312 0.88 21.55 4.24
N SER A 313 1.80 22.44 4.59
CA SER A 313 3.19 22.36 4.14
C SER A 313 3.86 21.08 4.65
N LEU A 314 3.76 20.79 5.96
CA LEU A 314 4.30 19.59 6.58
C LEU A 314 3.71 18.31 5.97
N LEU A 315 2.39 18.30 5.77
CA LEU A 315 1.66 17.16 5.21
C LEU A 315 1.71 17.09 3.69
N SER A 316 2.36 18.02 2.99
CA SER A 316 2.60 17.96 1.54
C SER A 316 3.99 17.46 1.18
N VAL A 317 4.88 17.36 2.16
CA VAL A 317 6.22 16.81 1.96
C VAL A 317 6.13 15.32 1.63
N ASN A 318 6.63 14.95 0.46
CA ASN A 318 6.98 13.56 0.19
C ASN A 318 8.35 13.31 0.80
N ALA A 319 8.44 12.42 1.79
CA ALA A 319 9.72 12.02 2.34
C ALA A 319 10.60 11.45 1.20
N PRO A 320 11.88 11.80 1.10
CA PRO A 320 12.78 11.14 0.18
C PRO A 320 12.81 9.65 0.54
N ASN A 321 12.62 8.78 -0.46
CA ASN A 321 12.85 7.35 -0.29
C ASN A 321 14.31 7.17 0.14
N LYS A 322 14.54 6.69 1.36
CA LYS A 322 15.85 6.12 1.74
C LYS A 322 15.94 4.71 1.20
#